data_AF-A0A3C0BRE1-F1
#
_entry.id   AF-A0A3C0BRE1-F1
#
_cell.length_a   1.000
_cell.length_b   1.000
_cell.length_c   1.000
_cell.angle_alpha   90.00
_cell.angle_beta   90.00
_cell.angle_gamma   90.00
#
_symmetry.space_group_name_H-M   'P 1'
#
loop_
_entity.id
_entity.type
_entity.pdbx_description
1 polymer ?
#
loop_
_entity_poly.entity_id
_entity_poly.type
_entity_poly.pdbx_seq_one_letter_code
_entity_poly.pdbx_strand_id
1 'polypeptide(L)' 'MATWSLCGRHTGPDKPPTPVFINLDNVLTVERQGDLTTVVMVGGEKVYLDTMPETLIGAGGHAGPL' A
#
# COMPACT_ATOMS: atom_id res chain seq x y z
N MET A 1 13.36 -6.93 10.97
CA MET A 1 13.54 -6.57 9.55
C MET A 1 12.17 -6.13 9.09
N ALA A 2 12.01 -4.88 8.66
CA ALA A 2 10.68 -4.35 8.36
C ALA A 2 10.19 -4.87 7.00
N THR A 3 8.93 -5.33 6.96
CA THR A 3 8.34 -5.84 5.72
C THR A 3 7.60 -4.71 5.02
N TRP A 4 8.02 -4.36 3.80
CA TRP A 4 7.43 -3.28 3.02
C TRP A 4 6.70 -3.82 1.79
N SER A 5 5.56 -3.22 1.44
CA SER A 5 4.79 -3.56 0.24
C SER A 5 4.49 -2.30 -0.59
N LEU A 6 4.62 -2.40 -1.90
CA LEU A 6 4.20 -1.36 -2.84
C LEU A 6 2.70 -1.51 -3.11
N CYS A 7 1.93 -0.49 -2.78
CA CYS A 7 0.47 -0.48 -2.92
C CYS A 7 0.00 0.78 -3.65
N GLY A 8 -1.22 0.73 -4.19
CA GLY A 8 -1.90 1.90 -4.72
C GLY A 8 -2.80 2.53 -3.69
N ARG A 9 -2.47 3.74 -3.20
CA ARG A 9 -3.31 4.48 -2.28
C ARG A 9 -4.38 5.27 -3.00
N HIS A 10 -5.63 5.04 -2.61
CA HIS A 10 -6.78 5.82 -3.06
C HIS A 10 -6.96 7.05 -2.16
N THR A 11 -7.11 8.22 -2.78
CA THR A 11 -7.40 9.50 -2.08
C THR A 11 -8.82 10.01 -2.33
N GLY A 12 -9.64 9.21 -3.01
CA GLY A 12 -11.05 9.47 -3.35
C GLY A 12 -11.51 8.55 -4.48
N PRO A 13 -12.83 8.38 -4.69
CA PRO A 13 -13.38 7.44 -5.67
C PRO A 13 -13.03 7.78 -7.13
N ASP A 14 -12.85 9.06 -7.45
CA ASP A 14 -12.58 9.53 -8.82
C ASP A 14 -11.10 9.81 -9.09
N LYS A 15 -10.20 9.52 -8.14
CA LYS A 15 -8.77 9.81 -8.28
C LYS A 15 -8.00 8.53 -8.60
N PRO A 16 -7.05 8.58 -9.55
CA PRO A 16 -6.20 7.43 -9.80
C PRO A 16 -5.39 7.09 -8.53
N PRO A 17 -5.18 5.80 -8.23
CA PRO A 17 -4.40 5.39 -7.08
C PRO A 17 -2.94 5.83 -7.24
N THR A 18 -2.38 6.43 -6.19
CA THR A 18 -0.98 6.84 -6.16
C THR A 18 -0.11 5.74 -5.56
N PRO A 19 1.05 5.41 -6.14
CA PRO A 19 1.93 4.40 -5.57
C PRO A 19 2.49 4.85 -4.22
N VAL A 20 2.42 3.97 -3.22
CA VAL A 20 2.94 4.19 -1.86
C VAL A 20 3.60 2.91 -1.34
N PHE A 21 4.64 3.07 -0.52
CA PHE A 21 5.20 1.96 0.25
C PHE A 21 4.57 1.92 1.63
N ILE A 22 4.02 0.76 2.01
CA ILE A 22 3.40 0.51 3.31
C ILE A 22 4.31 -0.39 4.13
N ASN A 23 4.63 0.02 5.35
CA ASN A 23 5.28 -0.84 6.33
C ASN A 23 4.23 -1.78 6.94
N LEU A 24 4.31 -3.06 6.64
CA LEU A 24 3.38 -4.07 7.14
C LEU A 24 3.52 -4.28 8.66
N ASP A 25 4.67 -3.95 9.26
CA ASP A 25 4.86 -4.01 10.71
C ASP A 25 3.96 -2.99 11.45
N ASN A 26 3.53 -1.94 10.75
CA ASN A 26 2.65 -0.90 11.29
C ASN A 26 1.18 -1.13 10.93
N VAL A 27 0.80 -2.29 10.40
CA VAL A 27 -0.58 -2.61 10.06
C VAL A 27 -1.26 -3.30 11.25
N LEU A 28 -2.37 -2.72 11.72
CA LEU A 28 -3.20 -3.29 12.79
C LEU A 28 -4.27 -4.23 12.23
N THR A 29 -5.01 -3.77 11.21
CA THR A 29 -6.09 -4.55 10.61
C THR A 29 -6.14 -4.35 9.10
N VAL A 30 -6.65 -5.38 8.41
CA VAL A 30 -6.90 -5.37 6.97
C VAL A 30 -8.33 -5.86 6.75
N GLU A 31 -9.14 -5.06 6.06
CA GLU A 31 -10.53 -5.38 5.72
C GLU A 31 -10.76 -5.19 4.23
N ARG A 32 -11.41 -6.16 3.58
CA ARG A 32 -11.81 -6.02 2.18
C ARG A 32 -13.23 -5.49 2.08
N GLN A 33 -13.43 -4.39 1.38
CA GLN A 33 -14.74 -3.79 1.12
C GLN A 33 -14.95 -3.73 -0.40
N GLY A 34 -15.61 -4.77 -0.94
CA GLY A 34 -15.76 -4.95 -2.38
C GLY A 34 -14.42 -5.17 -3.06
N ASP A 35 -14.08 -4.28 -3.99
CA ASP A 35 -12.81 -4.32 -4.73
C ASP A 35 -11.65 -3.65 -3.99
N LEU A 36 -11.93 -2.82 -2.98
CA LEU A 36 -10.92 -2.08 -2.24
C LEU A 36 -10.47 -2.82 -0.98
N THR A 37 -9.18 -2.69 -0.66
CA THR A 37 -8.62 -3.16 0.60
C THR A 37 -8.40 -1.97 1.54
N THR A 38 -8.98 -2.02 2.72
CA THR A 38 -8.81 -1.02 3.77
C THR A 38 -7.77 -1.51 4.76
N VAL A 39 -6.82 -0.65 5.11
CA VAL A 39 -5.77 -0.93 6.09
C VAL A 39 -5.79 0.11 7.19
N VAL A 40 -5.79 -0.33 8.44
CA VAL A 40 -5.65 0.54 9.61
C VAL A 40 -4.22 0.45 10.10
N MET A 41 -3.52 1.59 10.12
CA MET A 41 -2.14 1.69 10.57
C MET A 41 -2.08 2.00 12.07
N VAL A 42 -0.93 1.68 12.69
CA VAL A 42 -0.56 2.17 14.02
C VAL A 42 -0.69 3.70 14.04
N GLY A 43 -1.38 4.25 15.05
CA GLY A 43 -1.76 5.66 15.11
C GLY A 43 -3.18 5.95 14.61
N GLY A 44 -3.91 4.95 14.12
CA GLY A 44 -5.32 5.04 13.74
C GLY A 44 -5.56 5.60 12.32
N GLU A 45 -4.51 5.82 11.53
CA GLU A 45 -4.66 6.22 10.13
C GLU A 45 -5.32 5.08 9.34
N LYS A 46 -6.42 5.40 8.64
CA LYS A 46 -7.11 4.48 7.75
C LYS A 46 -6.73 4.79 6.30
N VAL A 47 -6.20 3.79 5.60
CA VAL A 47 -5.73 3.91 4.22
C VAL A 47 -6.50 2.94 3.33
N TYR A 48 -6.90 3.40 2.15
CA TYR A 48 -7.54 2.59 1.12
C TYR A 48 -6.51 2.22 0.07
N LEU A 49 -6.32 0.91 -0.14
CA LEU A 49 -5.25 0.34 -0.94
C LEU A 49 -5.80 -0.66 -1.97
N ASP A 50 -5.16 -0.68 -3.13
CA ASP A 50 -5.21 -1.79 -4.08
C ASP A 50 -3.81 -2.37 -4.31
N THR A 51 -3.77 -3.65 -4.67
CA THR A 51 -2.55 -4.30 -5.15
C THR A 51 -2.15 -3.67 -6.48
N MET A 52 -0.95 -3.10 -6.55
CA MET A 52 -0.44 -2.54 -7.80
C MET A 52 -0.07 -3.67 -8.77
N PRO A 53 -0.34 -3.53 -10.08
CA PRO A 53 0.09 -4.51 -11.07
C PRO A 53 1.61 -4.65 -11.06
N GLU A 54 2.10 -5.88 -11.24
CA GLU A 54 3.51 -6.24 -11.15
C GLU A 54 4.42 -5.44 -12.10
N THR A 55 3.85 -4.90 -13.18
CA THR A 55 4.55 -4.03 -14.13
C THR A 55 5.10 -2.74 -13.51
N LEU A 56 4.55 -2.28 -12.38
CA LEU A 56 5.04 -1.10 -11.64
C LEU A 56 5.96 -1.47 -10.47
N ILE A 57 5.95 -2.73 -10.03
CA ILE A 57 6.84 -3.25 -8.97
C ILE A 57 8.31 -3.24 -9.44
N GLY A 58 8.56 -3.28 -10.76
CA GLY A 58 9.89 -3.13 -11.35
C GLY A 58 10.45 -1.69 -11.39
N ALA A 59 9.62 -0.65 -11.21
CA ALA A 59 10.08 0.75 -11.24
C ALA A 59 10.53 1.27 -9.87
N GLY A 60 10.17 0.57 -8.79
CA GLY A 60 10.58 0.84 -7.41
C GLY A 60 11.67 -0.11 -6.89
N GLY A 61 12.35 -0.82 -7.79
CA GLY A 61 13.48 -1.69 -7.46
C GLY A 61 14.45 -0.95 -6.57
N HIS A 62 14.47 -1.33 -5.29
CA HIS A 62 15.42 -0.83 -4.32
C HIS A 62 16.83 -1.08 -4.87
N ALA A 63 17.50 -0.01 -5.25
CA ALA A 63 18.95 0.09 -5.13
C ALA A 63 19.29 -0.02 -3.63
N GLY A 64 19.29 -1.24 -3.11
CA GLY A 64 20.05 -1.55 -1.90
C GLY A 64 21.53 -1.53 -2.25
N PRO A 65 22.42 -1.04 -1.37
CA PRO A 65 23.85 -1.13 -1.63
C PRO A 65 24.26 -2.60 -1.72
N LEU A 66 24.99 -2.95 -2.78
CA LEU A 66 25.80 -4.16 -2.85
C LEU A 66 26.93 -4.11 -1.80
#